data_AF-A0A9N8YXW3-F1
#
_entry.id   AF-A0A9N8YXW3-F1
#
_cell.length_a   1.000
_cell.length_b   1.000
_cell.length_c   1.000
_cell.angle_alpha   90.00
_cell.angle_beta   90.00
_cell.angle_gamma   90.00
#
_symmetry.space_group_name_H-M   'P 1'
#
loop_
_entity.id
_entity.type
_entity.pdbx_description
1 polymer ?
#
loop_
_entity_poly.entity_id
_entity_poly.type
_entity_poly.pdbx_seq_one_letter_code
_entity_poly.pdbx_strand_id
1 'polypeptide(L)'
;MSCRGCAAITFSVVLLSLLLLSFTLIDLNVPDAEPSRSTGYPTWHPVLDHFDQQSYDTSICFLMISLILSGYYSLQWVSHRDLPKKFITYIYQENGSRIPAIWFNKTIAYYISFTSVSGVALFFFDSGKLWSTFGTLHNIWEVCILLLLAQGGKITSSFFYAFVAFYIMFVNVLNIVLPWPFDAMWFKAQGICSDYALFIVFVRIYFATREYVKEQSSAQLPLTNEDDISPADEEPSVSPKVIRHPNQILLLIFASFTHILGNDLPSISPVDGRL
;
A
#
# COMPACT_ATOMS: atom_id res chain seq x y z
N MET A 1 23.44 -5.17 -18.04
CA MET A 1 22.35 -4.17 -17.90
C MET A 1 22.01 -3.63 -19.27
N SER A 2 20.73 -3.58 -19.64
CA SER A 2 20.32 -2.94 -20.90
C SER A 2 20.47 -1.42 -20.80
N CYS A 3 20.71 -0.73 -21.92
CA CYS A 3 20.84 0.72 -21.97
C CYS A 3 19.63 1.46 -21.35
N ARG A 4 18.44 0.85 -21.45
CA ARG A 4 17.20 1.30 -20.78
C ARG A 4 17.27 1.23 -19.25
N GLY A 5 17.89 0.18 -18.70
CA GLY A 5 18.08 0.04 -17.25
C GLY A 5 19.04 1.07 -16.68
N CYS A 6 20.15 1.36 -17.38
CA CYS A 6 21.05 2.45 -16.98
C CYS A 6 20.35 3.81 -17.04
N ALA A 7 19.61 4.11 -18.13
CA ALA A 7 18.91 5.39 -18.26
C ALA A 7 17.87 5.61 -17.15
N ALA A 8 17.11 4.58 -16.79
CA ALA A 8 16.13 4.65 -15.69
C ALA A 8 16.81 4.90 -14.34
N ILE A 9 17.92 4.20 -14.04
CA ILE A 9 18.67 4.39 -12.80
C ILE A 9 19.28 5.80 -12.74
N THR A 10 19.93 6.25 -13.82
CA THR A 10 20.50 7.59 -13.90
C THR A 10 19.42 8.66 -13.71
N PHE A 11 18.26 8.50 -14.36
CA PHE A 11 17.14 9.41 -14.19
C PHE A 11 16.66 9.45 -12.73
N SER A 12 16.47 8.30 -12.10
CA SER A 12 16.07 8.22 -10.68
C SER A 12 17.10 8.84 -9.74
N VAL A 13 18.39 8.62 -9.98
CA VAL A 13 19.48 9.22 -9.19
C VAL A 13 19.51 10.73 -9.36
N VAL A 14 19.34 11.25 -10.59
CA VAL A 14 19.26 12.68 -10.85
C VAL A 14 18.04 13.28 -10.16
N LEU A 15 16.87 12.64 -10.24
CA LEU A 15 15.64 13.13 -9.65
C LEU A 15 15.70 13.14 -8.11
N LEU A 16 16.26 12.09 -7.52
CA LEU A 16 16.53 12.03 -6.08
C LEU A 16 17.54 13.11 -5.66
N SER A 17 18.60 13.32 -6.45
CA SER A 17 19.61 14.33 -6.16
C SER A 17 19.04 15.75 -6.26
N LEU A 18 18.18 16.01 -7.25
CA LEU A 18 17.45 17.28 -7.39
C LEU A 18 16.47 17.49 -6.22
N LEU A 19 15.78 16.44 -5.78
CA LEU A 19 14.91 16.50 -4.61
C LEU A 19 15.70 16.84 -3.34
N LEU A 20 16.82 16.16 -3.10
CA LEU A 20 17.68 16.44 -1.94
C LEU A 20 18.31 17.84 -2.02
N LEU A 21 18.73 18.28 -3.21
CA LEU A 21 19.25 19.63 -3.43
C LEU A 21 18.15 20.70 -3.23
N SER A 22 16.88 20.38 -3.54
CA SER A 22 15.79 21.32 -3.30
C SER A 22 15.63 21.66 -1.81
N PHE A 23 15.98 20.74 -0.91
CA PHE A 23 15.95 20.98 0.54
C PHE A 23 17.08 21.90 1.00
N THR A 24 18.24 21.93 0.31
CA THR A 24 19.36 22.82 0.70
C THR A 24 19.20 24.24 0.18
N LEU A 25 18.29 24.47 -0.77
CA LEU A 25 18.07 25.77 -1.41
C LEU A 25 16.95 26.60 -0.77
N ILE A 26 16.21 26.02 0.18
CA ILE A 26 15.07 26.68 0.83
C ILE A 26 15.41 26.93 2.30
N ASP A 27 15.51 28.21 2.67
CA ASP A 27 15.55 28.62 4.06
C ASP A 27 14.11 28.73 4.57
N LEU A 28 13.61 27.64 5.17
CA LEU A 28 12.28 27.62 5.76
C LEU A 28 12.37 28.12 7.21
N ASN A 29 11.78 29.29 7.48
CA ASN A 29 11.47 29.70 8.85
C ASN A 29 10.32 28.81 9.39
N VAL A 30 10.65 27.61 9.83
CA VAL A 30 9.70 26.68 10.46
C VAL A 30 9.75 26.85 11.96
N PRO A 31 8.60 26.85 12.66
CA PRO A 31 8.60 26.88 14.11
C PRO A 31 9.30 25.65 14.69
N ASP A 32 9.74 25.79 15.94
CA ASP A 32 10.35 24.69 16.68
C ASP A 32 9.36 23.52 16.82
N ALA A 33 9.90 22.31 16.73
CA ALA A 33 9.15 21.09 16.95
C ALA A 33 8.66 21.00 18.40
N GLU A 34 7.41 20.63 18.59
CA GLU A 34 6.85 20.37 19.92
C GLU A 34 7.44 19.05 20.48
N PRO A 35 7.70 18.93 21.79
CA PRO A 35 8.09 17.66 22.37
C PRO A 35 6.89 16.72 22.53
N SER A 36 7.11 15.44 22.24
CA SER A 36 6.13 14.37 22.44
C SER A 36 5.70 14.28 23.89
N ARG A 37 4.38 14.23 24.14
CA ARG A 37 3.80 14.17 25.50
C ARG A 37 4.37 13.05 26.36
N SER A 38 4.57 11.86 25.79
CA SER A 38 4.94 10.67 26.58
C SER A 38 6.45 10.50 26.73
N THR A 39 7.24 11.01 25.78
CA THR A 39 8.67 10.73 25.71
C THR A 39 9.57 11.96 25.81
N GLY A 40 9.03 13.15 25.56
CA GLY A 40 9.77 14.41 25.51
C GLY A 40 10.66 14.58 24.26
N TYR A 41 10.70 13.62 23.35
CA TYR A 41 11.46 13.74 22.10
C TYR A 41 10.78 14.68 21.11
N PRO A 42 11.53 15.40 20.25
CA PRO A 42 10.96 16.27 19.23
C PRO A 42 10.01 15.53 18.28
N THR A 43 8.83 16.11 18.03
CA THR A 43 7.84 15.60 17.08
C THR A 43 7.99 16.25 15.71
N TRP A 44 7.12 15.84 14.78
CA TRP A 44 7.01 16.37 13.43
C TRP A 44 5.87 17.37 13.27
N HIS A 45 5.62 18.16 14.31
CA HIS A 45 4.70 19.28 14.25
C HIS A 45 5.17 20.38 15.22
N PRO A 46 4.86 21.65 14.92
CA PRO A 46 4.99 22.71 15.90
C PRO A 46 3.86 22.63 16.94
N VAL A 47 3.84 23.57 17.88
CA VAL A 47 2.67 23.79 18.73
C VAL A 47 1.47 24.16 17.85
N LEU A 48 0.35 23.46 18.04
CA LEU A 48 -0.88 23.66 17.28
C LEU A 48 -1.86 24.54 18.05
N ASP A 49 -2.27 25.66 17.45
CA ASP A 49 -3.24 26.57 18.03
C ASP A 49 -4.63 25.91 18.11
N HIS A 50 -5.29 26.05 19.27
CA HIS A 50 -6.62 25.49 19.54
C HIS A 50 -6.74 23.97 19.34
N PHE A 51 -5.64 23.23 19.47
CA PHE A 51 -5.64 21.79 19.30
C PHE A 51 -6.45 21.06 20.38
N ASP A 52 -7.50 20.37 19.96
CA ASP A 52 -8.28 19.50 20.84
C ASP A 52 -7.63 18.12 20.97
N GLN A 53 -6.73 18.01 21.95
CA GLN A 53 -6.02 16.78 22.26
C GLN A 53 -6.99 15.62 22.58
N GLN A 54 -8.14 15.89 23.19
CA GLN A 54 -9.08 14.83 23.56
C GLN A 54 -9.77 14.24 22.33
N SER A 55 -10.17 15.10 21.39
CA SER A 55 -10.73 14.65 20.10
C SER A 55 -9.69 13.88 19.29
N TYR A 56 -8.45 14.37 19.23
CA TYR A 56 -7.35 13.68 18.56
C TYR A 56 -7.07 12.29 19.16
N ASP A 57 -6.89 12.21 20.48
CA ASP A 57 -6.63 10.94 21.18
C ASP A 57 -7.78 9.96 20.98
N THR A 58 -9.03 10.44 20.98
CA THR A 58 -10.22 9.62 20.72
C THR A 58 -10.22 9.06 19.30
N SER A 59 -9.91 9.89 18.30
CA SER A 59 -9.79 9.46 16.90
C SER A 59 -8.69 8.42 16.71
N ILE A 60 -7.52 8.61 17.34
CA ILE A 60 -6.43 7.63 17.29
C ILE A 60 -6.83 6.32 17.99
N CYS A 61 -7.48 6.38 19.14
CA CYS A 61 -7.94 5.18 19.84
C CYS A 61 -8.94 4.39 18.98
N PHE A 62 -9.89 5.09 18.35
CA PHE A 62 -10.84 4.47 17.43
C PHE A 62 -10.13 3.83 16.23
N LEU A 63 -9.16 4.52 15.64
CA LEU A 63 -8.34 4.01 14.54
C LEU A 63 -7.56 2.75 14.96
N MET A 64 -6.90 2.79 16.11
CA MET A 64 -6.14 1.66 16.68
C MET A 64 -7.03 0.42 16.86
N ILE A 65 -8.17 0.57 17.52
CA ILE A 65 -9.10 -0.55 17.76
C ILE A 65 -9.57 -1.13 16.43
N SER A 66 -9.97 -0.26 15.49
CA SER A 66 -10.43 -0.68 14.16
C SER A 66 -9.34 -1.45 13.42
N LEU A 67 -8.11 -0.94 13.37
CA LEU A 67 -6.98 -1.58 12.70
C LEU A 67 -6.57 -2.90 13.35
N ILE A 68 -6.58 -3.00 14.69
CA ILE A 68 -6.26 -4.24 15.41
C ILE A 68 -7.29 -5.32 15.07
N LEU A 69 -8.59 -4.99 15.13
CA LEU A 69 -9.65 -5.93 14.79
C LEU A 69 -9.58 -6.34 13.32
N SER A 70 -9.42 -5.38 12.40
CA SER A 70 -9.28 -5.66 10.96
C SER A 70 -8.04 -6.51 10.66
N GLY A 71 -6.90 -6.23 11.30
CA GLY A 71 -5.67 -7.01 11.17
C GLY A 71 -5.86 -8.44 11.66
N TYR A 72 -6.46 -8.61 12.85
CA TYR A 72 -6.78 -9.93 13.40
C TYR A 72 -7.69 -10.75 12.47
N TYR A 73 -8.83 -10.20 12.05
CA TYR A 73 -9.77 -10.93 11.19
C TYR A 73 -9.21 -11.20 9.80
N SER A 74 -8.45 -10.26 9.22
CA SER A 74 -7.81 -10.49 7.92
C SER A 74 -6.74 -11.58 8.00
N LEU A 75 -5.90 -11.60 9.03
CA LEU A 75 -4.91 -12.66 9.26
C LEU A 75 -5.58 -14.02 9.48
N GLN A 76 -6.64 -14.07 10.28
CA GLN A 76 -7.43 -15.29 10.46
C GLN A 76 -7.96 -15.80 9.12
N TRP A 77 -8.56 -14.92 8.31
CA TRP A 77 -9.10 -15.27 7.01
C TRP A 77 -8.04 -15.84 6.06
N VAL A 78 -6.90 -15.16 5.90
CA VAL A 78 -5.85 -15.58 4.96
C VAL A 78 -5.00 -16.77 5.44
N SER A 79 -5.12 -17.13 6.73
CA SER A 79 -4.41 -18.27 7.32
C SER A 79 -5.17 -19.60 7.17
N HIS A 80 -6.45 -19.57 6.78
CA HIS A 80 -7.22 -20.77 6.49
C HIS A 80 -6.64 -21.49 5.26
N ARG A 81 -6.03 -22.65 5.49
CA ARG A 81 -5.29 -23.42 4.46
C ARG A 81 -6.20 -24.06 3.40
N ASP A 82 -7.43 -24.38 3.76
CA ASP A 82 -8.35 -25.17 2.94
C ASP A 82 -9.59 -24.37 2.53
N LEU A 83 -9.39 -23.21 1.90
CA LEU A 83 -10.48 -22.47 1.29
C LEU A 83 -11.05 -23.27 0.11
N PRO A 84 -12.37 -23.55 0.07
CA PRO A 84 -13.00 -24.18 -1.09
C PRO A 84 -12.64 -23.43 -2.38
N LYS A 85 -12.35 -24.17 -3.47
CA LYS A 85 -11.88 -23.60 -4.76
C LYS A 85 -12.73 -22.42 -5.27
N LYS A 86 -14.03 -22.39 -4.96
CA LYS A 86 -14.98 -21.31 -5.29
C LYS A 86 -14.67 -19.95 -4.64
N PHE A 87 -13.87 -19.92 -3.59
CA PHE A 87 -13.48 -18.70 -2.87
C PHE A 87 -12.07 -18.22 -3.22
N ILE A 88 -11.34 -18.97 -4.05
CA ILE A 88 -10.00 -18.57 -4.49
C ILE A 88 -10.15 -17.49 -5.56
N THR A 89 -9.66 -16.30 -5.27
CA THR A 89 -9.56 -15.22 -6.25
C THR A 89 -8.29 -15.34 -7.07
N TYR A 90 -8.34 -14.90 -8.32
CA TYR A 90 -7.23 -14.95 -9.26
C TYR A 90 -6.88 -13.55 -9.78
N ILE A 91 -5.58 -13.32 -9.94
CA ILE A 91 -5.01 -12.19 -10.69
C ILE A 91 -4.79 -12.69 -12.11
N TYR A 92 -5.38 -11.99 -13.09
CA TYR A 92 -5.23 -12.29 -14.51
C TYR A 92 -4.03 -11.52 -15.06
N GLN A 93 -3.16 -12.21 -15.78
CA GLN A 93 -2.01 -11.61 -16.45
C GLN A 93 -2.34 -11.33 -17.93
N GLU A 94 -1.60 -10.40 -18.54
CA GLU A 94 -1.76 -10.04 -19.96
C GLU A 94 -1.55 -11.23 -20.92
N ASN A 95 -0.77 -12.23 -20.52
CA ASN A 95 -0.55 -13.46 -21.29
C ASN A 95 -1.69 -14.49 -21.18
N GLY A 96 -2.81 -14.15 -20.53
CA GLY A 96 -3.95 -15.05 -20.31
C GLY A 96 -3.77 -16.06 -19.18
N SER A 97 -2.61 -16.08 -18.51
CA SER A 97 -2.41 -16.93 -17.34
C SER A 97 -3.10 -16.35 -16.10
N ARG A 98 -3.48 -17.24 -15.17
CA ARG A 98 -4.13 -16.87 -13.90
C ARG A 98 -3.28 -17.30 -12.71
N ILE A 99 -3.13 -16.40 -11.75
CA ILE A 99 -2.38 -16.66 -10.52
C ILE A 99 -3.32 -16.51 -9.31
N PRO A 100 -3.37 -17.49 -8.39
CA PRO A 100 -4.14 -17.33 -7.15
C PRO A 100 -3.66 -16.10 -6.36
N ALA A 101 -4.57 -15.24 -5.94
CA ALA A 101 -4.29 -14.01 -5.18
C ALA A 101 -3.94 -14.28 -3.70
N ILE A 102 -3.56 -15.51 -3.34
CA ILE A 102 -3.32 -15.93 -1.96
C ILE A 102 -2.23 -15.06 -1.31
N TRP A 103 -1.08 -14.91 -1.98
CA TRP A 103 0.02 -14.10 -1.48
C TRP A 103 -0.34 -12.62 -1.42
N PHE A 104 -1.09 -12.13 -2.40
CA PHE A 104 -1.58 -10.75 -2.41
C PHE A 104 -2.49 -10.46 -1.21
N ASN A 105 -3.46 -11.34 -0.93
CA ASN A 105 -4.35 -11.20 0.22
C ASN A 105 -3.56 -11.29 1.55
N LYS A 106 -2.57 -12.19 1.64
CA LYS A 106 -1.68 -12.27 2.81
C LYS A 106 -0.88 -10.98 3.02
N THR A 107 -0.34 -10.40 1.96
CA THR A 107 0.38 -9.13 2.01
C THR A 107 -0.53 -7.99 2.48
N ILE A 108 -1.79 -7.93 2.01
CA ILE A 108 -2.78 -6.96 2.53
C ILE A 108 -3.05 -7.18 4.02
N ALA A 109 -3.21 -8.43 4.47
CA ALA A 109 -3.44 -8.71 5.89
C ALA A 109 -2.24 -8.28 6.76
N TYR A 110 -1.01 -8.50 6.29
CA TYR A 110 0.18 -8.00 6.95
C TYR A 110 0.24 -6.48 6.94
N TYR A 111 -0.05 -5.82 5.82
CA TYR A 111 -0.15 -4.36 5.72
C TYR A 111 -1.08 -3.81 6.82
N ILE A 112 -2.31 -4.32 6.94
CA ILE A 112 -3.27 -3.86 7.96
C ILE A 112 -2.72 -4.06 9.37
N SER A 113 -2.10 -5.22 9.63
CA SER A 113 -1.54 -5.57 10.94
C SER A 113 -0.34 -4.69 11.33
N PHE A 114 0.55 -4.38 10.39
CA PHE A 114 1.67 -3.48 10.66
C PHE A 114 1.24 -2.01 10.71
N THR A 115 0.18 -1.64 10.00
CA THR A 115 -0.48 -0.34 10.16
C THR A 115 -1.06 -0.19 11.56
N SER A 116 -1.64 -1.25 12.15
CA SER A 116 -2.10 -1.20 13.54
C SER A 116 -0.95 -1.00 14.52
N VAL A 117 0.20 -1.63 14.30
CA VAL A 117 1.41 -1.41 15.11
C VAL A 117 1.89 0.03 15.00
N SER A 118 1.91 0.60 13.79
CA SER A 118 2.25 2.01 13.59
C SER A 118 1.26 2.96 14.27
N GLY A 119 -0.04 2.66 14.25
CA GLY A 119 -1.07 3.43 14.95
C GLY A 119 -0.92 3.38 16.47
N VAL A 120 -0.60 2.22 17.05
CA VAL A 120 -0.27 2.10 18.48
C VAL A 120 0.98 2.93 18.81
N ALA A 121 2.03 2.82 17.99
CA ALA A 121 3.25 3.60 18.17
C ALA A 121 2.98 5.10 18.08
N LEU A 122 2.08 5.55 17.20
CA LEU A 122 1.70 6.96 17.05
C LEU A 122 1.11 7.51 18.34
N PHE A 123 0.21 6.75 18.98
CA PHE A 123 -0.40 7.15 20.24
C PHE A 123 0.63 7.39 21.37
N PHE A 124 1.65 6.53 21.44
CA PHE A 124 2.65 6.62 22.51
C PHE A 124 3.79 7.59 22.19
N PHE A 125 4.28 7.61 20.95
CA PHE A 125 5.48 8.36 20.59
C PHE A 125 5.19 9.70 19.93
N ASP A 126 3.96 9.94 19.49
CA ASP A 126 3.57 11.02 18.57
C ASP A 126 4.30 10.93 17.23
N SER A 127 3.88 11.72 16.23
CA SER A 127 4.58 11.74 14.94
C SER A 127 5.98 12.32 15.10
N GLY A 128 7.01 11.60 14.65
CA GLY A 128 8.40 11.99 14.92
C GLY A 128 9.37 10.88 14.55
N LYS A 129 10.67 11.10 14.78
CA LYS A 129 11.72 10.14 14.41
C LYS A 129 11.53 8.76 15.07
N LEU A 130 11.14 8.72 16.35
CA LEU A 130 10.87 7.47 17.06
C LEU A 130 9.71 6.69 16.43
N TRP A 131 8.58 7.37 16.19
CA TRP A 131 7.44 6.77 15.50
C TRP A 131 7.77 6.32 14.08
N SER A 132 8.61 7.08 13.36
CA SER A 132 8.94 6.81 11.96
C SER A 132 9.53 5.41 11.72
N THR A 133 10.18 4.82 12.72
CA THR A 133 10.68 3.43 12.65
C THR A 133 9.51 2.45 12.48
N PHE A 134 8.41 2.68 13.19
CA PHE A 134 7.18 1.90 13.09
C PHE A 134 6.35 2.30 11.87
N GLY A 135 6.27 3.60 11.55
CA GLY A 135 5.64 4.07 10.32
C GLY A 135 6.30 3.48 9.06
N THR A 136 7.62 3.27 9.08
CA THR A 136 8.31 2.61 7.98
C THR A 136 7.78 1.20 7.75
N LEU A 137 7.37 0.47 8.80
CA LEU A 137 6.76 -0.85 8.66
C LEU A 137 5.49 -0.82 7.80
N HIS A 138 4.64 0.17 8.00
CA HIS A 138 3.45 0.39 7.17
C HIS A 138 3.84 0.63 5.70
N ASN A 139 4.74 1.58 5.43
CA ASN A 139 5.17 1.93 4.06
C ASN A 139 5.85 0.76 3.32
N ILE A 140 6.66 -0.06 4.02
CA ILE A 140 7.30 -1.24 3.42
C ILE A 140 6.24 -2.20 2.86
N TRP A 141 5.12 -2.39 3.55
CA TRP A 141 4.10 -3.31 3.08
C TRP A 141 3.40 -2.81 1.83
N GLU A 142 3.23 -1.50 1.67
CA GLU A 142 2.75 -0.90 0.42
C GLU A 142 3.70 -1.16 -0.74
N VAL A 143 5.00 -0.93 -0.51
CA VAL A 143 6.06 -1.26 -1.46
C VAL A 143 6.06 -2.76 -1.79
N CYS A 144 5.83 -3.63 -0.80
CA CYS A 144 5.72 -5.06 -1.02
C CYS A 144 4.50 -5.42 -1.88
N ILE A 145 3.36 -4.75 -1.70
CA ILE A 145 2.17 -4.92 -2.55
C ILE A 145 2.52 -4.53 -3.99
N LEU A 146 3.11 -3.36 -4.20
CA LEU A 146 3.52 -2.86 -5.52
C LEU A 146 4.49 -3.83 -6.21
N LEU A 147 5.54 -4.27 -5.50
CA LEU A 147 6.53 -5.22 -6.04
C LEU A 147 5.90 -6.58 -6.35
N LEU A 148 5.01 -7.07 -5.49
CA LEU A 148 4.32 -8.34 -5.71
C LEU A 148 3.46 -8.27 -6.97
N LEU A 149 2.71 -7.17 -7.16
CA LEU A 149 1.91 -6.94 -8.36
C LEU A 149 2.79 -6.79 -9.61
N ALA A 150 3.92 -6.08 -9.51
CA ALA A 150 4.88 -5.95 -10.60
C ALA A 150 5.51 -7.29 -11.02
N GLN A 151 5.61 -8.26 -10.10
CA GLN A 151 6.05 -9.64 -10.38
C GLN A 151 4.89 -10.60 -10.71
N GLY A 152 3.71 -10.06 -11.05
CA GLY A 152 2.56 -10.84 -11.47
C GLY A 152 1.85 -11.60 -10.33
N GLY A 153 2.07 -11.22 -9.07
CA GLY A 153 1.38 -11.78 -7.90
C GLY A 153 2.16 -12.85 -7.13
N LYS A 154 3.44 -13.10 -7.48
CA LYS A 154 4.32 -14.06 -6.79
C LYS A 154 5.71 -13.49 -6.57
N ILE A 155 6.31 -13.82 -5.43
CA ILE A 155 7.73 -13.53 -5.18
C ILE A 155 8.54 -14.57 -5.96
N THR A 156 9.24 -14.13 -7.01
CA THR A 156 9.99 -15.03 -7.92
C THR A 156 11.50 -14.83 -7.85
N SER A 157 11.96 -13.73 -7.23
CA SER A 157 13.37 -13.35 -7.22
C SER A 157 13.83 -12.92 -5.83
N SER A 158 15.05 -13.32 -5.45
CA SER A 158 15.73 -12.84 -4.24
C SER A 158 15.96 -11.33 -4.25
N PHE A 159 15.95 -10.70 -5.44
CA PHE A 159 15.98 -9.25 -5.59
C PHE A 159 14.85 -8.54 -4.84
N PHE A 160 13.70 -9.21 -4.66
CA PHE A 160 12.59 -8.67 -3.86
C PHE A 160 13.05 -8.32 -2.44
N TYR A 161 13.71 -9.26 -1.76
CA TYR A 161 14.17 -9.07 -0.39
C TYR A 161 15.31 -8.06 -0.29
N ALA A 162 16.23 -8.07 -1.27
CA ALA A 162 17.31 -7.09 -1.32
C ALA A 162 16.78 -5.66 -1.50
N PHE A 163 15.77 -5.47 -2.35
CA PHE A 163 15.13 -4.17 -2.55
C PHE A 163 14.42 -3.68 -1.29
N VAL A 164 13.64 -4.56 -0.64
CA VAL A 164 12.96 -4.24 0.63
C VAL A 164 13.98 -3.87 1.71
N ALA A 165 15.06 -4.64 1.88
CA ALA A 165 16.10 -4.33 2.86
C ALA A 165 16.80 -2.99 2.57
N PHE A 166 17.12 -2.73 1.30
CA PHE A 166 17.68 -1.44 0.88
C PHE A 166 16.73 -0.28 1.20
N TYR A 167 15.45 -0.42 0.87
CA TYR A 167 14.43 0.58 1.15
C TYR A 167 14.36 0.93 2.64
N ILE A 168 14.31 -0.08 3.51
CA ILE A 168 14.26 0.09 4.96
C ILE A 168 15.46 0.88 5.44
N MET A 169 16.66 0.47 5.06
CA MET A 169 17.89 1.16 5.48
C MET A 169 17.91 2.59 4.96
N PHE A 170 17.56 2.79 3.69
CA PHE A 170 17.60 4.09 3.05
C PHE A 170 16.63 5.10 3.70
N VAL A 171 15.37 4.71 3.91
CA VAL A 171 14.35 5.57 4.54
C VAL A 171 14.76 5.92 5.98
N ASN A 172 15.17 4.92 6.78
CA ASN A 172 15.52 5.16 8.18
C ASN A 172 16.80 5.99 8.33
N VAL A 173 17.84 5.73 7.52
CA VAL A 173 19.09 6.52 7.56
C VAL A 173 18.80 7.98 7.21
N LEU A 174 18.01 8.24 6.17
CA LEU A 174 17.66 9.61 5.81
C LEU A 174 16.80 10.29 6.88
N ASN A 175 15.82 9.62 7.49
CA ASN A 175 15.06 10.16 8.62
C ASN A 175 15.95 10.52 9.82
N ILE A 176 16.97 9.71 10.10
CA ILE A 176 17.89 9.98 11.22
C ILE A 176 18.74 11.22 10.91
N VAL A 177 19.30 11.29 9.70
CA VAL A 177 20.28 12.31 9.30
C VAL A 177 19.63 13.66 9.01
N LEU A 178 18.44 13.68 8.40
CA LEU A 178 17.78 14.92 8.04
C LEU A 178 17.30 15.65 9.31
N PRO A 179 17.49 16.98 9.38
CA PRO A 179 16.92 17.78 10.45
C PRO A 179 15.45 18.10 10.17
N TRP A 180 14.72 18.44 11.23
CA TRP A 180 13.40 19.08 11.10
C TRP A 180 13.51 20.35 10.22
N PRO A 181 12.57 20.60 9.28
CA PRO A 181 11.38 19.81 8.92
C PRO A 181 11.61 18.75 7.82
N PHE A 182 12.84 18.62 7.30
CA PHE A 182 13.13 17.84 6.10
C PHE A 182 12.99 16.34 6.31
N ASP A 183 13.23 15.84 7.52
CA ASP A 183 12.97 14.45 7.89
C ASP A 183 11.48 14.10 7.79
N ALA A 184 10.60 14.95 8.32
CA ALA A 184 9.16 14.80 8.21
C ALA A 184 8.69 14.87 6.76
N MET A 185 9.19 15.86 5.99
CA MET A 185 8.86 16.00 4.56
C MET A 185 9.32 14.79 3.75
N TRP A 186 10.55 14.31 3.98
CA TRP A 186 11.08 13.12 3.33
C TRP A 186 10.24 11.89 3.63
N PHE A 187 9.94 11.66 4.91
CA PHE A 187 9.12 10.54 5.33
C PHE A 187 7.72 10.63 4.74
N LYS A 188 7.11 11.80 4.69
CA LYS A 188 5.78 11.98 4.11
C LYS A 188 5.78 11.78 2.61
N ALA A 189 6.77 12.34 1.90
CA ALA A 189 6.88 12.25 0.44
C ALA A 189 6.95 10.80 -0.05
N GLN A 190 7.73 9.93 0.62
CA GLN A 190 7.83 8.53 0.21
C GLN A 190 6.52 7.76 0.41
N GLY A 191 5.77 8.02 1.49
CA GLY A 191 4.46 7.39 1.74
C GLY A 191 3.41 7.84 0.73
N ILE A 192 3.30 9.15 0.48
CA ILE A 192 2.38 9.69 -0.54
C ILE A 192 2.71 9.09 -1.92
N CYS A 193 4.00 8.94 -2.26
CA CYS A 193 4.37 8.31 -3.52
C CYS A 193 3.88 6.86 -3.63
N SER A 194 3.95 6.05 -2.56
CA SER A 194 3.42 4.67 -2.56
C SER A 194 1.90 4.65 -2.62
N ASP A 195 1.21 5.53 -1.90
CA ASP A 195 -0.25 5.64 -1.89
C ASP A 195 -0.82 5.88 -3.30
N TYR A 196 -0.31 6.89 -3.98
CA TYR A 196 -0.72 7.23 -5.34
C TYR A 196 -0.34 6.12 -6.33
N ALA A 197 0.83 5.49 -6.17
CA ALA A 197 1.22 4.37 -7.01
C ALA A 197 0.26 3.18 -6.84
N LEU A 198 -0.14 2.85 -5.61
CA LEU A 198 -1.10 1.77 -5.33
C LEU A 198 -2.45 2.06 -5.97
N PHE A 199 -2.98 3.28 -5.81
CA PHE A 199 -4.25 3.68 -6.44
C PHE A 199 -4.19 3.50 -7.97
N ILE A 200 -3.15 4.03 -8.62
CA ILE A 200 -2.97 3.92 -10.07
C ILE A 200 -2.89 2.45 -10.51
N VAL A 201 -2.13 1.63 -9.79
CA VAL A 201 -1.98 0.20 -10.10
C VAL A 201 -3.31 -0.55 -9.94
N PHE A 202 -4.08 -0.28 -8.88
CA PHE A 202 -5.40 -0.91 -8.70
C PHE A 202 -6.39 -0.51 -9.79
N VAL A 203 -6.39 0.77 -10.21
CA VAL A 203 -7.19 1.25 -11.34
C VAL A 203 -6.80 0.52 -12.64
N ARG A 204 -5.50 0.38 -12.91
CA ARG A 204 -5.00 -0.36 -14.08
C ARG A 204 -5.44 -1.83 -14.07
N ILE A 205 -5.28 -2.51 -12.93
CA ILE A 205 -5.68 -3.91 -12.78
C ILE A 205 -7.19 -4.06 -12.96
N TYR A 206 -8.00 -3.12 -12.47
CA TYR A 206 -9.45 -3.13 -12.68
C TYR A 206 -9.81 -3.06 -14.16
N PHE A 207 -9.25 -2.10 -14.91
CA PHE A 207 -9.54 -1.97 -16.34
C PHE A 207 -9.05 -3.19 -17.13
N ALA A 208 -7.82 -3.65 -16.91
CA ALA A 208 -7.28 -4.84 -17.57
C ALA A 208 -8.14 -6.09 -17.29
N THR A 209 -8.57 -6.28 -16.03
CA THR A 209 -9.44 -7.41 -15.65
C THR A 209 -10.82 -7.29 -16.31
N ARG A 210 -11.39 -6.08 -16.38
CA ARG A 210 -12.69 -5.83 -17.00
C ARG A 210 -12.66 -6.10 -18.50
N GLU A 211 -11.61 -5.66 -19.19
CA GLU A 211 -11.41 -5.91 -20.62
C GLU A 211 -11.26 -7.42 -20.89
N TYR A 212 -10.39 -8.10 -20.14
CA TYR A 212 -10.20 -9.55 -20.26
C TYR A 212 -11.51 -10.34 -20.09
N VAL A 213 -12.30 -10.02 -19.07
CA VAL A 213 -13.60 -10.68 -18.83
C VAL A 213 -14.59 -10.39 -19.96
N LYS A 214 -14.61 -9.16 -20.50
CA LYS A 214 -15.47 -8.78 -21.63
C LYS A 214 -15.08 -9.55 -22.90
N GLU A 215 -13.79 -9.69 -23.18
CA GLU A 215 -13.28 -10.43 -24.34
C GLU A 215 -13.60 -11.92 -24.24
N GLN A 216 -13.37 -12.56 -23.08
CA GLN A 216 -13.74 -13.96 -22.89
C GLN A 216 -15.25 -14.20 -23.03
N SER A 217 -16.07 -13.29 -22.47
CA SER A 217 -17.54 -13.38 -22.59
C SER A 217 -18.01 -13.18 -24.04
N SER A 218 -17.29 -12.37 -24.83
CA SER A 218 -17.61 -12.13 -26.25
C SER A 218 -17.11 -13.26 -27.15
N ALA A 219 -16.01 -13.93 -26.79
CA ALA A 219 -15.47 -15.10 -27.47
C ALA A 219 -16.31 -16.36 -27.19
N GLN A 220 -17.01 -16.42 -26.05
CA GLN A 220 -18.04 -17.43 -25.74
C GLN A 220 -19.40 -17.05 -26.38
N LEU A 221 -19.44 -16.89 -27.70
CA LEU A 221 -20.72 -16.95 -28.43
C LEU A 221 -21.24 -18.40 -28.38
N PRO A 222 -22.57 -18.63 -28.26
CA PRO A 222 -23.10 -19.99 -28.25
C PRO A 222 -22.87 -20.61 -29.63
N LEU A 223 -21.92 -21.54 -29.73
CA LEU A 223 -21.96 -22.53 -30.80
C LEU A 223 -23.17 -23.40 -30.51
N THR A 224 -24.31 -23.01 -31.08
CA THR A 224 -25.48 -23.87 -31.23
C THR A 224 -25.07 -25.03 -32.12
N ASN A 225 -24.56 -26.10 -31.51
CA ASN A 225 -24.71 -27.45 -32.06
C ASN A 225 -25.31 -28.26 -30.92
N GLU A 226 -26.63 -28.41 -31.00
CA GLU A 226 -27.31 -29.59 -30.48
C GLU A 226 -26.62 -30.82 -31.10
N ASP A 227 -26.48 -31.88 -30.31
CA ASP A 227 -25.85 -33.16 -30.66
C ASP A 227 -24.32 -33.23 -30.48
N ASP A 228 -23.87 -33.48 -29.25
CA ASP A 228 -23.09 -34.71 -29.02
C ASP A 228 -23.04 -35.08 -27.52
N ILE A 229 -23.65 -36.22 -27.22
CA ILE A 229 -23.59 -36.89 -25.92
C ILE A 229 -22.34 -37.78 -25.94
N SER A 230 -21.34 -37.48 -25.11
CA SER A 230 -20.37 -38.49 -24.65
C SER A 230 -19.83 -38.15 -23.25
N PRO A 231 -19.88 -39.08 -22.28
CA PRO A 231 -19.40 -38.88 -20.93
C PRO A 231 -17.98 -39.46 -20.79
N ALA A 232 -16.95 -38.66 -21.03
CA ALA A 232 -15.60 -38.96 -20.60
C ALA A 232 -14.77 -37.66 -20.60
N ASP A 233 -14.03 -37.46 -19.52
CA ASP A 233 -13.14 -36.33 -19.24
C ASP A 233 -13.86 -35.02 -18.86
N GLU A 234 -14.33 -34.97 -17.61
CA GLU A 234 -14.61 -33.72 -16.90
C GLU A 234 -13.30 -32.91 -16.72
N GLU A 235 -12.84 -32.23 -17.78
CA GLU A 235 -12.31 -30.89 -17.55
C GLU A 235 -13.46 -30.08 -16.95
N PRO A 236 -13.28 -29.42 -15.79
CA PRO A 236 -14.37 -28.66 -15.22
C PRO A 236 -14.64 -27.51 -16.18
N SER A 237 -15.74 -27.64 -16.92
CA SER A 237 -16.45 -26.55 -17.53
C SER A 237 -16.73 -25.56 -16.41
N VAL A 238 -15.82 -24.59 -16.26
CA VAL A 238 -15.99 -23.48 -15.33
C VAL A 238 -17.04 -22.60 -15.97
N SER A 239 -18.30 -23.05 -15.90
CA SER A 239 -19.47 -22.20 -15.99
C SER A 239 -19.19 -21.01 -15.07
N PRO A 240 -19.14 -19.77 -15.57
CA PRO A 240 -18.77 -18.61 -14.79
C PRO A 240 -19.95 -18.19 -13.92
N LYS A 241 -20.34 -19.06 -12.97
CA LYS A 241 -20.92 -18.64 -11.68
C LYS A 241 -19.82 -18.15 -10.73
N VAL A 242 -18.61 -17.97 -11.25
CA VAL A 242 -17.47 -17.28 -10.65
C VAL A 242 -17.90 -15.82 -10.45
N ILE A 243 -18.33 -15.53 -9.22
CA ILE A 243 -18.46 -14.23 -8.55
C ILE A 243 -18.02 -13.06 -9.44
N ARG A 244 -18.88 -12.05 -9.65
CA ARG A 244 -18.60 -10.79 -10.38
C ARG A 244 -17.23 -10.18 -9.96
N HIS A 245 -16.17 -10.65 -10.59
CA HIS A 245 -14.78 -10.53 -10.16
C HIS A 245 -14.18 -9.11 -10.24
N PRO A 246 -14.61 -8.18 -11.12
CA PRO A 246 -14.01 -6.84 -11.11
C PRO A 246 -14.51 -5.98 -9.93
N ASN A 247 -15.65 -6.32 -9.32
CA ASN A 247 -16.24 -5.49 -8.26
C ASN A 247 -15.47 -5.55 -6.94
N GLN A 248 -14.70 -6.62 -6.70
CA GLN A 248 -13.83 -6.69 -5.52
C GLN A 248 -12.63 -5.74 -5.64
N ILE A 249 -12.14 -5.50 -6.86
CA ILE A 249 -11.05 -4.54 -7.10
C ILE A 249 -11.54 -3.10 -6.88
N LEU A 250 -12.82 -2.81 -7.12
CA LEU A 250 -13.40 -1.51 -6.78
C LEU A 250 -13.28 -1.17 -5.29
N LEU A 251 -13.32 -2.19 -4.41
CA LEU A 251 -13.09 -1.97 -2.97
C LEU A 251 -11.65 -1.52 -2.70
N LEU A 252 -10.67 -2.06 -3.43
CA LEU A 252 -9.26 -1.66 -3.31
C LEU A 252 -9.02 -0.24 -3.85
N ILE A 253 -9.68 0.11 -4.96
CA ILE A 253 -9.64 1.47 -5.50
C ILE A 253 -10.26 2.46 -4.51
N PHE A 254 -11.43 2.13 -3.96
CA PHE A 254 -12.10 2.97 -2.97
C PHE A 254 -11.27 3.10 -1.68
N ALA A 255 -10.69 2.00 -1.20
CA ALA A 255 -9.84 2.00 -0.01
C ALA A 255 -8.57 2.84 -0.22
N SER A 256 -7.85 2.66 -1.33
CA SER A 256 -6.65 3.45 -1.64
C SER A 256 -6.96 4.94 -1.85
N PHE A 257 -8.08 5.28 -2.49
CA PHE A 257 -8.53 6.66 -2.61
C PHE A 257 -8.84 7.29 -1.24
N THR A 258 -9.56 6.57 -0.38
CA THR A 258 -9.88 7.03 0.98
C THR A 258 -8.61 7.17 1.82
N HIS A 259 -7.63 6.28 1.63
CA HIS A 259 -6.33 6.35 2.28
C HIS A 259 -5.55 7.60 1.89
N ILE A 260 -5.47 7.90 0.58
CA ILE A 260 -4.86 9.15 0.06
C ILE A 260 -5.53 10.37 0.68
N LEU A 261 -6.87 10.43 0.69
CA LEU A 261 -7.58 11.55 1.32
C LEU A 261 -7.27 11.67 2.82
N GLY A 262 -7.19 10.54 3.52
CA GLY A 262 -6.84 10.49 4.94
C GLY A 262 -5.44 11.00 5.24
N ASN A 263 -4.48 10.77 4.34
CA ASN A 263 -3.09 11.26 4.47
C ASN A 263 -2.93 12.72 3.98
N ASP A 264 -3.61 13.11 2.90
CA ASP A 264 -3.46 14.43 2.28
C ASP A 264 -4.23 15.54 3.03
N LEU A 265 -5.46 15.27 3.49
CA LEU A 265 -6.31 16.29 4.11
C LEU A 265 -5.72 16.91 5.39
N PRO A 266 -5.16 16.13 6.35
CA PRO A 266 -4.52 16.71 7.53
C PRO A 266 -3.25 17.48 7.20
N SER A 267 -2.57 17.13 6.09
CA SER A 267 -1.39 17.84 5.59
C SER A 267 -1.68 19.26 5.09
N ILE A 268 -2.90 19.49 4.63
CA ILE A 268 -3.35 20.76 4.04
C ILE A 268 -4.14 21.58 5.07
N SER A 269 -4.69 20.93 6.10
CA SER A 269 -5.45 21.59 7.17
C SER A 269 -4.52 22.21 8.22
N PRO A 270 -4.59 23.53 8.46
CA PRO A 270 -3.77 24.20 9.47
C PRO A 270 -4.13 23.85 10.92
N VAL A 271 -5.17 23.04 11.16
CA VAL A 271 -5.74 22.77 12.49
C VAL A 271 -5.28 21.41 13.06
N ASP A 272 -4.93 20.44 12.20
CA ASP A 272 -4.72 19.03 12.58
C ASP A 272 -3.40 18.43 12.02
N GLY A 273 -2.36 19.25 11.88
CA GLY A 273 -1.09 18.89 11.22
C GLY A 273 -0.25 17.76 11.87
N ARG A 274 -0.82 16.94 12.77
CA ARG A 274 -0.14 15.80 13.40
C ARG A 274 -0.20 14.49 12.59
N LEU A 275 -0.98 14.44 11.49
CA LEU A 275 -1.16 13.29 10.61
C LEU A 275 -0.61 13.55 9.20
#